data_AF-A0A2M6UHJ0-F1
#
_entry.id   AF-A0A2M6UHJ0-F1
#
_cell.length_a   1.000
_cell.length_b   1.000
_cell.length_c   1.000
_cell.angle_alpha   90.00
_cell.angle_beta   90.00
_cell.angle_gamma   90.00
#
_symmetry.space_group_name_H-M   'P 1'
#
loop_
_entity.id
_entity.type
_entity.pdbx_description
1 polymer ?
#
loop_
_entity_poly.entity_id
_entity_poly.type
_entity_poly.pdbx_seq_one_letter_code
_entity_poly.pdbx_strand_id
1 'polypeptide(L)' 'MTEIRSLARGHTRTALRVLVGIMRSDDATPAERLSAANAILDRGRGKAAQPVENNEDGEAIH' A
#
# COMPACT_ATOMS: atom_id res chain seq x y z
N MET A 1 5.84 -17.99 -3.66
CA MET A 1 5.84 -16.53 -3.38
C MET A 1 4.70 -15.77 -4.07
N THR A 2 4.35 -16.09 -5.32
CA THR A 2 3.31 -15.40 -6.12
C THR A 2 1.89 -15.57 -5.56
N GLU A 3 1.57 -16.75 -5.00
CA GLU A 3 0.25 -17.05 -4.46
C GLU A 3 -0.10 -16.21 -3.23
N ILE A 4 0.81 -16.11 -2.26
CA ILE A 4 0.67 -15.27 -1.06
C ILE A 4 0.44 -13.79 -1.43
N ARG A 5 1.17 -13.27 -2.43
CA ARG A 5 1.01 -11.90 -2.91
C ARG A 5 -0.36 -11.68 -3.58
N SER A 6 -0.86 -12.68 -4.31
CA SER A 6 -2.19 -12.62 -4.94
C SER A 6 -3.30 -12.62 -3.89
N LEU A 7 -3.21 -13.52 -2.90
CA LEU A 7 -4.13 -13.58 -1.77
C LEU A 7 -4.17 -12.25 -1.00
N ALA A 8 -3.00 -11.70 -0.67
CA ALA A 8 -2.90 -10.40 0.01
C ALA A 8 -3.55 -9.25 -0.78
N ARG A 9 -3.38 -9.23 -2.12
CA ARG A 9 -4.04 -8.23 -2.98
C ARG A 9 -5.57 -8.36 -2.92
N GLY A 10 -6.10 -9.59 -2.90
CA GLY A 10 -7.53 -9.85 -2.73
C GLY A 10 -8.12 -9.26 -1.44
N HIS A 11 -7.34 -9.22 -0.36
CA HIS A 11 -7.79 -8.67 0.92
C HIS A 11 -7.77 -7.15 1.02
N THR A 12 -7.22 -6.43 0.02
CA THR A 12 -7.10 -4.96 0.02
C THR A 12 -8.41 -4.26 0.42
N ARG A 13 -9.53 -4.67 -0.17
CA ARG A 13 -10.83 -4.04 0.07
C ARG A 13 -11.34 -4.29 1.50
N THR A 14 -11.09 -5.48 2.04
CA THR A 14 -11.44 -5.83 3.42
C THR A 14 -10.58 -5.06 4.41
N ALA A 15 -9.27 -4.98 4.19
CA ALA A 15 -8.36 -4.21 5.02
C ALA A 15 -8.74 -2.72 5.07
N LEU A 16 -9.11 -2.13 3.93
CA LEU A 16 -9.59 -0.74 3.88
C LEU A 16 -10.87 -0.54 4.73
N ARG A 17 -11.82 -1.47 4.69
CA ARG A 17 -13.02 -1.39 5.53
C ARG A 17 -12.68 -1.44 7.02
N VAL A 18 -11.73 -2.28 7.42
CA VAL A 18 -11.26 -2.36 8.81
C VAL A 18 -10.65 -1.03 9.24
N LEU A 19 -9.75 -0.44 8.44
CA LEU A 19 -9.14 0.86 8.75
C LEU A 19 -10.19 1.98 8.88
N VAL A 20 -11.17 2.02 7.98
CA VAL A 20 -12.27 3.00 8.08
C VAL A 20 -13.11 2.79 9.34
N GLY A 21 -13.35 1.52 9.72
CA GLY A 21 -14.02 1.18 10.97
C GLY A 21 -13.28 1.71 12.19
N ILE A 22 -11.97 1.43 12.29
CA ILE A 22 -11.11 1.92 13.39
C ILE A 22 -11.13 3.45 13.45
N MET A 23 -10.94 4.12 12.31
CA MET A 23 -10.91 5.59 12.23
C MET A 23 -12.20 6.27 12.73
N ARG A 24 -13.33 5.56 12.61
CA ARG A 24 -14.68 6.04 13.01
C ARG A 24 -15.16 5.51 14.36
N SER A 25 -14.40 4.64 15.01
CA SER A 25 -14.79 4.03 16.29
C SER A 25 -14.52 5.00 17.44
N ASP A 26 -15.52 5.21 18.30
CA ASP A 26 -15.38 5.98 19.54
C ASP A 26 -14.62 5.19 20.63
N ASP A 27 -14.58 3.86 20.51
CA ASP A 27 -13.82 2.97 21.41
C ASP A 27 -12.33 2.90 21.08
N ALA A 28 -11.92 3.39 19.91
CA ALA A 28 -10.51 3.42 19.51
C ALA A 28 -9.80 4.62 20.12
N THR A 29 -8.56 4.42 20.57
CA THR A 29 -7.73 5.52 21.08
C THR A 29 -7.46 6.56 19.98
N PRO A 30 -7.19 7.83 20.33
CA PRO A 30 -6.81 8.84 19.35
C PRO A 30 -5.63 8.41 18.46
N ALA A 31 -4.66 7.68 19.02
CA ALA A 31 -3.50 7.18 18.28
C ALA A 31 -3.86 6.10 17.26
N GLU A 32 -4.76 5.16 17.60
CA GLU A 32 -5.23 4.13 16.67
C GLU A 32 -6.02 4.73 15.51
N ARG A 33 -6.87 5.72 15.79
CA ARG A 33 -7.61 6.46 14.77
C ARG A 33 -6.68 7.22 13.82
N LEU A 34 -5.65 7.88 14.37
CA LEU A 34 -4.62 8.56 13.59
C LEU A 34 -3.82 7.59 12.71
N SER A 35 -3.42 6.45 13.27
CA SER A 35 -2.70 5.39 12.53
C SER A 35 -3.55 4.86 11.37
N ALA A 36 -4.83 4.59 11.61
CA ALA A 36 -5.75 4.13 10.57
C ALA A 36 -5.97 5.18 9.47
N ALA A 37 -6.09 6.46 9.85
CA ALA A 37 -6.22 7.57 8.89
C ALA A 37 -4.99 7.70 8.00
N ASN A 38 -3.78 7.66 8.58
CA ASN A 38 -2.53 7.73 7.83
C ASN A 38 -2.39 6.55 6.85
N ALA A 39 -2.71 5.33 7.29
CA ALA A 39 -2.67 4.15 6.41
C ALA A 39 -3.62 4.25 5.19
N ILE A 40 -4.77 4.93 5.34
CA ILE A 40 -5.69 5.21 4.22
C ILE A 40 -5.08 6.26 3.28
N LEU A 41 -4.55 7.36 3.83
CA LEU A 41 -3.97 8.46 3.05
C LEU A 41 -2.73 8.03 2.25
N ASP A 42 -1.84 7.24 2.87
CA ASP A 42 -0.64 6.72 2.23
C ASP A 42 -0.98 5.88 0.99
N ARG A 43 -2.12 5.17 1.04
CA ARG A 43 -2.62 4.42 -0.12
C ARG A 43 -3.18 5.33 -1.20
N GLY A 44 -3.86 6.42 -0.82
CA GLY A 44 -4.42 7.41 -1.75
C GLY A 44 -3.37 8.29 -2.42
N ARG A 45 -2.23 8.54 -1.76
CA ARG A 45 -1.11 9.31 -2.31
C ARG A 45 -0.19 8.51 -3.24
N GLY A 46 -0.34 7.19 -3.30
CA GLY A 46 0.53 6.31 -4.08
C GLY A 46 1.97 6.29 -3.54
N LYS A 47 2.79 5.37 -4.06
CA LYS A 47 4.25 5.40 -3.83
C LYS A 47 4.84 6.39 -4.83
N ALA A 48 5.81 7.21 -4.42
CA ALA A 48 6.60 8.00 -5.36
C ALA A 48 7.13 7.08 -6.47
N ALA A 49 6.95 7.48 -7.73
CA ALA A 49 7.44 6.72 -8.88
C ALA A 49 8.92 6.40 -8.66
N GLN A 50 9.27 5.11 -8.66
CA GLN A 50 10.68 4.75 -8.59
C GLN A 50 11.35 5.27 -9.87
N PRO A 51 12.51 5.94 -9.79
CA PRO A 51 13.29 6.18 -10.99
C PRO A 51 13.60 4.81 -11.61
N VAL A 52 13.20 4.63 -12.87
CA VAL A 52 13.60 3.47 -13.65
C VAL A 52 15.06 3.70 -14.00
N GLU A 53 15.99 2.94 -13.43
CA GLU A 53 17.34 2.85 -13.96
C GLU A 53 17.24 2.18 -15.33
N ASN A 54 17.43 2.98 -16.38
CA ASN A 54 17.58 2.46 -17.74
C ASN A 54 18.99 1.88 -17.83
N ASN A 55 19.15 0.59 -17.52
CA ASN A 55 20.36 -0.14 -17.83
C ASN A 55 20.35 -0.44 -19.33
N GLU A 56 20.71 0.57 -20.12
CA GLU A 56 21.06 0.42 -21.52
C GLU A 56 22.48 -0.13 -21.65
N ASP A 57 22.66 -1.39 -21.22
CA ASP A 57 23.79 -2.22 -21.61
C ASP A 57 23.55 -2.71 -23.04
N GLY A 58 23.84 -1.83 -24.00
CA GLY A 58 23.86 -2.15 -25.42
C GLY A 58 25.13 -2.95 -25.77
N GLU A 59 25.07 -4.27 -25.58
CA GLU A 59 26.01 -5.21 -26.18
C GLU A 59 25.84 -5.18 -27.71
N ALA A 60 26.69 -4.42 -28.39
CA ALA A 60 26.79 -4.44 -29.85
C ALA A 60 27.64 -5.65 -30.27
N ILE A 61 26.94 -6.74 -30.59
CA ILE A 61 27.47 -7.84 -31.41
C ILE A 61 27.37 -7.46 -32.90
N HIS A 62 28.52 -7.24 -33.56
CA HIS A 62 28.89 -7.75 -34.90
C HIS A 62 30.20 -7.10 -35.38
#